data_AF-A0A2D6EXL9-F1
#
_entry.id   AF-A0A2D6EXL9-F1
#
_cell.length_a   1.000
_cell.length_b   1.000
_cell.length_c   1.000
_cell.angle_alpha   90.00
_cell.angle_beta   90.00
_cell.angle_gamma   90.00
#
_symmetry.space_group_name_H-M   'P 1'
#
loop_
_entity.id
_entity.type
_entity.pdbx_description
1 polymer ?
#
loop_
_entity_poly.entity_id
_entity_poly.type
_entity_poly.pdbx_seq_one_letter_code
_entity_poly.pdbx_strand_id
1 'polypeptide(L)'
;MLTTVYRRGYDEVRVRFQSPTEYQNISRAIRSLLGYAIIENKSKSCLIKSLPSQLEQNFQNLFRRVFLILLQQLEDLSGVLNNPDELKNFYHRDADLNAIVNLAVRMINKGQLHDRFEELHFFHALLVLEECGDDLVRFTAEIQQDKQAPELAKAVGETTKMVRMLYDAYFQKKKGVQHFYKQYYLYWPGEKHPKAPVYDFLSSAKGKTFYLRSIVEKVVQLAELLLLPQVVEDLD
;
A
#
# COMPACT_ATOMS: atom_id res chain seq x y z
N MET A 1 -2.15 5.00 -19.01
CA MET A 1 -1.28 5.98 -19.69
C MET A 1 -1.03 7.23 -18.83
N LEU A 2 -2.07 7.96 -18.39
CA LEU A 2 -1.88 9.21 -17.64
C LEU A 2 -1.13 9.01 -16.30
N THR A 3 -1.47 7.97 -15.55
CA THR A 3 -0.74 7.57 -14.31
C THR A 3 0.73 7.30 -14.58
N THR A 4 1.08 6.67 -15.71
CA THR A 4 2.47 6.40 -16.10
C THR A 4 3.24 7.70 -16.33
N VAL A 5 2.65 8.65 -17.08
CA VAL A 5 3.25 9.97 -17.32
C VAL A 5 3.38 10.73 -15.99
N TYR A 6 2.40 10.65 -15.11
CA TYR A 6 2.46 11.23 -13.78
C TYR A 6 3.59 10.64 -12.92
N ARG A 7 3.66 9.30 -12.81
CA ARG A 7 4.70 8.56 -12.08
C ARG A 7 6.09 8.89 -12.60
N ARG A 8 6.27 9.12 -13.91
CA ARG A 8 7.54 9.53 -14.53
C ARG A 8 8.00 10.96 -14.20
N GLY A 9 7.19 11.78 -13.53
CA GLY A 9 7.61 13.10 -13.06
C GLY A 9 7.38 14.28 -14.01
N TYR A 10 6.67 14.10 -15.14
CA TYR A 10 6.34 15.21 -16.06
C TYR A 10 5.56 16.30 -15.33
N ASP A 11 5.82 17.58 -15.54
CA ASP A 11 5.07 18.65 -14.86
C ASP A 11 3.91 19.21 -15.70
N GLU A 12 3.93 18.95 -17.01
CA GLU A 12 2.92 19.42 -17.95
C GLU A 12 2.61 18.31 -18.96
N VAL A 13 1.32 18.07 -19.19
CA VAL A 13 0.84 17.04 -20.12
C VAL A 13 -0.32 17.59 -20.93
N ARG A 14 -0.15 17.68 -22.25
CA ARG A 14 -1.25 18.00 -23.15
C ARG A 14 -1.89 16.72 -23.66
N VAL A 15 -3.18 16.54 -23.40
CA VAL A 15 -3.95 15.37 -23.82
C VAL A 15 -4.94 15.78 -24.90
N ARG A 16 -4.98 15.03 -26.01
CA ARG A 16 -6.00 15.20 -27.05
C ARG A 16 -7.10 14.16 -26.83
N PHE A 17 -8.34 14.54 -27.09
CA PHE A 17 -9.51 13.66 -26.99
C PHE A 17 -10.48 13.95 -28.14
N GLN A 18 -11.27 12.94 -28.48
CA GLN A 18 -12.21 12.96 -29.60
C GLN A 18 -13.66 13.09 -29.15
N SER A 19 -13.97 12.70 -27.90
CA SER A 19 -15.33 12.67 -27.38
C SER A 19 -15.44 13.28 -25.97
N PRO A 20 -16.64 13.77 -25.58
CA PRO A 20 -16.91 14.20 -24.20
C PRO A 20 -16.67 13.10 -23.17
N THR A 21 -16.92 11.83 -23.53
CA THR A 21 -16.70 10.66 -22.67
C THR A 21 -15.22 10.46 -22.36
N GLU A 22 -14.33 10.62 -23.35
CA GLU A 22 -12.88 10.58 -23.12
C GLU A 22 -12.43 11.69 -22.17
N TYR A 23 -12.95 12.91 -22.35
CA TYR A 23 -12.67 14.02 -21.44
C TYR A 23 -13.12 13.73 -20.00
N GLN A 24 -14.30 13.15 -19.81
CA GLN A 24 -14.78 12.74 -18.48
C GLN A 24 -13.87 11.69 -17.85
N ASN A 25 -13.38 10.73 -18.62
CA ASN A 25 -12.43 9.73 -18.13
C ASN A 25 -11.08 10.36 -17.75
N ILE A 26 -10.57 11.31 -18.53
CA ILE A 26 -9.38 12.10 -18.19
C ILE A 26 -9.61 12.87 -16.89
N SER A 27 -10.74 13.58 -16.77
CA SER A 27 -11.09 14.34 -15.57
C SER A 27 -11.19 13.45 -14.33
N ARG A 28 -11.78 12.26 -14.45
CA ARG A 28 -11.86 11.28 -13.36
C ARG A 28 -10.47 10.77 -12.97
N ALA A 29 -9.63 10.42 -13.93
CA ALA A 29 -8.27 9.94 -13.68
C ALA A 29 -7.39 11.00 -13.00
N ILE A 30 -7.55 12.28 -13.33
CA ILE A 30 -6.78 13.36 -12.68
C ILE A 30 -7.10 13.48 -11.18
N ARG A 31 -8.32 13.14 -10.74
CA ARG A 31 -8.70 13.20 -9.32
C ARG A 31 -7.87 12.25 -8.44
N SER A 32 -7.31 11.18 -9.00
CA SER A 32 -6.42 10.26 -8.27
C SER A 32 -4.93 10.59 -8.43
N LEU A 33 -4.58 11.69 -9.12
CA LEU A 33 -3.21 12.14 -9.34
C LEU A 33 -2.95 13.42 -8.56
N LEU A 34 -2.52 13.28 -7.30
CA LEU A 34 -2.34 14.39 -6.38
C LEU A 34 -1.42 15.48 -6.95
N GLY A 35 -1.86 16.74 -6.85
CA GLY A 35 -1.13 17.90 -7.35
C GLY A 35 -1.27 18.13 -8.86
N TYR A 36 -1.95 17.28 -9.64
CA TYR A 36 -2.30 17.59 -11.03
C TYR A 36 -3.66 18.31 -11.11
N ALA A 37 -3.76 19.28 -12.01
CA ALA A 37 -5.03 19.90 -12.36
C ALA A 37 -5.14 20.17 -13.87
N ILE A 38 -6.36 20.15 -14.40
CA ILE A 38 -6.65 20.66 -15.74
C ILE A 38 -6.64 22.18 -15.65
N ILE A 39 -5.69 22.84 -16.31
CA ILE A 39 -5.54 24.31 -16.32
C ILE A 39 -6.07 24.95 -17.61
N GLU A 40 -6.21 24.17 -18.69
CA GLU A 40 -6.76 24.63 -19.96
C GLU A 40 -7.69 23.54 -20.51
N ASN A 41 -8.88 23.92 -20.96
CA ASN A 41 -9.80 23.04 -21.66
C ASN A 41 -10.18 23.65 -23.01
N LYS A 42 -9.91 22.93 -24.10
CA LYS A 42 -10.27 23.26 -25.48
C LYS A 42 -11.15 22.14 -26.05
N SER A 43 -11.81 22.40 -27.18
CA SER A 43 -12.80 21.48 -27.77
C SER A 43 -12.31 20.04 -28.01
N LYS A 44 -11.00 19.84 -28.26
CA LYS A 44 -10.39 18.53 -28.55
C LYS A 44 -9.09 18.28 -27.77
N SER A 45 -8.81 19.08 -26.74
CA SER A 45 -7.61 18.90 -25.92
C SER A 45 -7.71 19.58 -24.57
N CYS A 46 -7.04 19.04 -23.57
CA CYS A 46 -6.82 19.72 -22.30
C CYS A 46 -5.32 19.80 -21.97
N LEU A 47 -4.96 20.81 -21.19
CA LEU A 47 -3.63 20.94 -20.59
C LEU A 47 -3.75 20.59 -19.11
N ILE A 48 -2.98 19.58 -18.70
CA ILE A 48 -2.84 19.15 -17.33
C ILE A 48 -1.50 19.67 -16.83
N LYS A 49 -1.48 20.29 -15.66
CA LYS A 49 -0.25 20.82 -15.07
C LYS A 49 -0.16 20.44 -13.60
N SER A 50 1.06 20.18 -13.15
CA SER A 50 1.38 20.09 -11.73
C SER A 50 1.19 21.47 -11.11
N LEU A 51 0.30 21.56 -10.12
CA LEU A 51 0.11 22.75 -9.34
C LEU A 51 1.34 22.97 -8.44
N PRO A 52 1.83 24.21 -8.31
CA PRO A 52 2.81 24.55 -7.30
C PRO A 52 2.14 24.47 -5.93
N SER A 53 2.24 23.34 -5.27
CA SER A 53 1.79 23.18 -3.89
C SER A 53 2.48 21.99 -3.25
N GLN A 54 3.27 22.25 -2.20
CA GLN A 54 3.68 21.29 -1.16
C GLN A 54 4.30 19.96 -1.64
N LEU A 55 4.89 19.90 -2.84
CA LEU A 55 5.82 18.82 -3.21
C LEU A 55 7.12 18.87 -2.38
N GLU A 56 7.29 19.90 -1.55
CA GLU A 56 8.22 19.94 -0.41
C GLU A 56 7.76 19.05 0.77
N GLN A 57 6.69 18.26 0.61
CA GLN A 57 6.41 17.20 1.58
C GLN A 57 7.62 16.28 1.65
N ASN A 58 8.15 16.08 2.85
CA ASN A 58 9.21 15.12 3.09
C ASN A 58 8.72 13.72 2.65
N PHE A 59 9.45 13.09 1.73
CA PHE A 59 9.15 11.75 1.21
C PHE A 59 8.87 10.74 2.34
N GLN A 60 9.62 10.80 3.44
CA GLN A 60 9.48 9.90 4.59
C GLN A 60 8.10 10.02 5.25
N ASN A 61 7.54 11.24 5.32
CA ASN A 61 6.20 11.44 5.86
C ASN A 61 5.13 10.83 4.94
N LEU A 62 5.33 10.92 3.62
CA LEU A 62 4.43 10.34 2.64
C LEU A 62 4.49 8.80 2.68
N PHE A 63 5.70 8.24 2.73
CA PHE A 63 5.91 6.80 2.87
C PHE A 63 5.27 6.25 4.15
N ARG A 64 5.46 6.93 5.29
CA ARG A 64 4.78 6.60 6.55
C ARG A 64 3.26 6.63 6.42
N ARG A 65 2.72 7.59 5.66
CA ARG A 65 1.28 7.72 5.43
C ARG A 65 0.72 6.54 4.61
N VAL A 66 1.46 6.01 3.64
CA VAL A 66 1.07 4.79 2.89
C VAL A 66 0.79 3.64 3.86
N PHE A 67 1.73 3.36 4.77
CA PHE A 67 1.55 2.33 5.79
C PHE A 67 0.31 2.55 6.67
N LEU A 68 0.10 3.79 7.14
CA LEU A 68 -1.04 4.12 8.00
C LEU A 68 -2.38 3.97 7.27
N ILE A 69 -2.41 4.25 5.97
CA ILE A 69 -3.63 4.05 5.16
C ILE A 69 -3.92 2.57 5.00
N LEU A 70 -2.91 1.75 4.67
CA LEU A 70 -3.06 0.30 4.58
C LEU A 70 -3.54 -0.31 5.91
N LEU A 71 -2.96 0.14 7.03
CA LEU A 71 -3.37 -0.28 8.38
C LEU A 71 -4.83 0.04 8.65
N GLN A 72 -5.29 1.24 8.27
CA GLN A 72 -6.70 1.52 8.39
C GLN A 72 -7.53 0.69 7.41
N GLN A 73 -7.10 0.48 6.17
CA GLN A 73 -7.85 -0.33 5.22
C GLN A 73 -8.13 -1.74 5.77
N LEU A 74 -7.18 -2.31 6.53
CA LEU A 74 -7.36 -3.55 7.30
C LEU A 74 -8.35 -3.42 8.48
N GLU A 75 -8.33 -2.30 9.21
CA GLU A 75 -9.30 -1.99 10.27
C GLU A 75 -10.71 -1.82 9.70
N ASP A 76 -10.85 -1.09 8.59
CA ASP A 76 -12.10 -0.86 7.85
C ASP A 76 -12.66 -2.19 7.32
N LEU A 77 -11.79 -3.08 6.81
CA LEU A 77 -12.18 -4.44 6.40
C LEU A 77 -12.79 -5.25 7.54
N SER A 78 -12.30 -5.08 8.76
CA SER A 78 -12.90 -5.70 9.95
C SER A 78 -14.29 -5.13 10.23
N GLY A 79 -14.51 -3.83 9.94
CA GLY A 79 -15.82 -3.20 9.92
C GLY A 79 -16.74 -3.80 8.85
N VAL A 80 -16.25 -3.96 7.61
CA VAL A 80 -16.99 -4.53 6.48
C VAL A 80 -17.48 -5.96 6.77
N LEU A 81 -16.67 -6.78 7.43
CA LEU A 81 -17.05 -8.14 7.83
C LEU A 81 -18.26 -8.17 8.78
N ASN A 82 -18.47 -7.11 9.56
CA ASN A 82 -19.61 -6.98 10.48
C ASN A 82 -20.77 -6.19 9.87
N ASN A 83 -20.47 -5.22 9.00
CA ASN A 83 -21.42 -4.34 8.35
C ASN A 83 -21.02 -4.09 6.89
N PRO A 84 -21.64 -4.79 5.91
CA PRO A 84 -21.33 -4.63 4.49
C PRO A 84 -21.49 -3.21 3.94
N ASP A 85 -22.29 -2.34 4.59
CA ASP A 85 -22.49 -0.95 4.15
C ASP A 85 -21.20 -0.11 4.28
N GLU A 86 -20.25 -0.53 5.13
CA GLU A 86 -18.94 0.11 5.29
C GLU A 86 -18.02 -0.09 4.07
N LEU A 87 -18.39 -0.95 3.13
CA LEU A 87 -17.57 -1.26 1.95
C LEU A 87 -17.28 -0.02 1.10
N LYS A 88 -18.18 0.96 1.08
CA LYS A 88 -17.96 2.23 0.39
C LYS A 88 -16.77 2.99 0.98
N ASN A 89 -16.65 3.03 2.30
CA ASN A 89 -15.55 3.68 3.00
C ASN A 89 -14.23 2.95 2.72
N PHE A 90 -14.26 1.62 2.69
CA PHE A 90 -13.12 0.80 2.30
C PHE A 90 -12.60 1.14 0.89
N TYR A 91 -13.48 1.27 -0.13
CA TYR A 91 -13.06 1.65 -1.48
C TYR A 91 -12.53 3.08 -1.58
N HIS A 92 -13.01 4.00 -0.75
CA HIS A 92 -12.42 5.33 -0.65
C HIS A 92 -10.99 5.27 -0.10
N ARG A 93 -10.75 4.42 0.91
CA ARG A 93 -9.42 4.19 1.50
C ARG A 93 -8.43 3.62 0.48
N ASP A 94 -8.88 2.67 -0.34
CA ASP A 94 -8.09 2.10 -1.43
C ASP A 94 -7.69 3.16 -2.48
N ALA A 95 -8.65 4.01 -2.87
CA ALA A 95 -8.38 5.11 -3.79
C ALA A 95 -7.35 6.11 -3.22
N ASP A 96 -7.42 6.39 -1.92
CA ASP A 96 -6.45 7.24 -1.22
C ASP A 96 -5.05 6.60 -1.18
N LEU A 97 -4.97 5.30 -0.92
CA LEU A 97 -3.71 4.53 -0.95
C LEU A 97 -3.06 4.66 -2.32
N ASN A 98 -3.82 4.37 -3.38
CA ASN A 98 -3.39 4.46 -4.77
C ASN A 98 -2.91 5.87 -5.14
N ALA A 99 -3.64 6.91 -4.73
CA ALA A 99 -3.27 8.30 -4.99
C ALA A 99 -1.94 8.69 -4.32
N ILE A 100 -1.72 8.24 -3.09
CA ILE A 100 -0.51 8.54 -2.30
C ILE A 100 0.69 7.74 -2.80
N VAL A 101 0.52 6.46 -3.14
CA VAL A 101 1.58 5.65 -3.77
C VAL A 101 2.01 6.27 -5.09
N ASN A 102 1.06 6.71 -5.93
CA ASN A 102 1.36 7.41 -7.17
C ASN A 102 2.24 8.64 -6.92
N LEU A 103 1.89 9.47 -5.92
CA LEU A 103 2.65 10.66 -5.57
C LEU A 103 4.06 10.30 -5.06
N ALA A 104 4.18 9.28 -4.21
CA ALA A 104 5.46 8.83 -3.67
C ALA A 104 6.39 8.33 -4.78
N VAL A 105 5.88 7.50 -5.70
CA VAL A 105 6.62 7.04 -6.88
C VAL A 105 7.05 8.22 -7.77
N ARG A 106 6.17 9.22 -7.95
CA ARG A 106 6.51 10.44 -8.68
C ARG A 106 7.66 11.19 -8.00
N MET A 107 7.65 11.33 -6.68
CA MET A 107 8.71 12.00 -5.94
C MET A 107 10.06 11.30 -6.11
N ILE A 108 10.09 9.97 -6.04
CA ILE A 108 11.29 9.16 -6.33
C ILE A 108 11.80 9.48 -7.74
N ASN A 109 10.94 9.39 -8.76
CA ASN A 109 11.36 9.65 -10.15
C ASN A 109 11.73 11.12 -10.44
N LYS A 110 11.38 12.06 -9.57
CA LYS A 110 11.84 13.46 -9.62
C LYS A 110 13.14 13.69 -8.82
N GLY A 111 13.76 12.66 -8.27
CA GLY A 111 15.03 12.74 -7.55
C GLY A 111 14.92 13.35 -6.15
N GLN A 112 13.81 13.10 -5.44
CA GLN A 112 13.65 13.52 -4.04
C GLN A 112 14.48 12.69 -3.04
N LEU A 113 15.01 11.54 -3.49
CA LEU A 113 15.96 10.75 -2.75
C LEU A 113 17.33 10.92 -3.40
N HIS A 114 18.39 10.94 -2.59
CA HIS A 114 19.74 11.20 -3.08
C HIS A 114 20.52 9.92 -3.36
N ASP A 115 20.15 8.82 -2.72
CA ASP A 115 20.82 7.54 -2.86
C ASP A 115 20.02 6.59 -3.75
N ARG A 116 20.69 6.00 -4.76
CA ARG A 116 20.04 5.12 -5.74
C ARG A 116 19.58 3.80 -5.13
N PHE A 117 20.27 3.32 -4.10
CA PHE A 117 19.85 2.12 -3.40
C PHE A 117 18.58 2.41 -2.61
N GLU A 118 18.54 3.51 -1.86
CA GLU A 118 17.37 4.03 -1.15
C GLU A 118 16.16 4.21 -2.10
N GLU A 119 16.36 4.79 -3.29
CA GLU A 119 15.34 4.91 -4.33
C GLU A 119 14.71 3.56 -4.70
N LEU A 120 15.54 2.55 -4.99
CA LEU A 120 15.09 1.21 -5.36
C LEU A 120 14.34 0.53 -4.21
N HIS A 121 14.83 0.68 -2.97
CA HIS A 121 14.19 0.12 -1.78
C HIS A 121 12.79 0.69 -1.58
N PHE A 122 12.67 2.01 -1.56
CA PHE A 122 11.38 2.64 -1.35
C PHE A 122 10.43 2.43 -2.52
N PHE A 123 10.94 2.44 -3.76
CA PHE A 123 10.12 2.15 -4.92
C PHE A 123 9.52 0.75 -4.83
N HIS A 124 10.32 -0.26 -4.50
CA HIS A 124 9.84 -1.63 -4.34
C HIS A 124 8.88 -1.75 -3.15
N ALA A 125 9.18 -1.14 -2.01
CA ALA A 125 8.30 -1.14 -0.85
C ALA A 125 6.92 -0.54 -1.17
N LEU A 126 6.89 0.57 -1.93
CA LEU A 126 5.64 1.22 -2.36
C LEU A 126 4.80 0.32 -3.27
N LEU A 127 5.43 -0.43 -4.17
CA LEU A 127 4.71 -1.39 -5.02
C LEU A 127 4.10 -2.51 -4.18
N VAL A 128 4.88 -3.11 -3.28
CA VAL A 128 4.37 -4.20 -2.42
C VAL A 128 3.23 -3.71 -1.51
N LEU A 129 3.29 -2.48 -1.00
CA LEU A 129 2.22 -1.87 -0.22
C LEU A 129 0.94 -1.63 -1.03
N GLU A 130 1.06 -1.19 -2.28
CA GLU A 130 -0.09 -1.05 -3.19
C GLU A 130 -0.71 -2.41 -3.51
N GLU A 131 0.11 -3.42 -3.82
CA GLU A 131 -0.38 -4.77 -4.08
C GLU A 131 -1.11 -5.37 -2.86
N CYS A 132 -0.69 -5.04 -1.64
CA CYS A 132 -1.44 -5.39 -0.44
C CYS A 132 -2.84 -4.76 -0.41
N GLY A 133 -2.98 -3.48 -0.80
CA GLY A 133 -4.27 -2.81 -0.92
C GLY A 133 -5.18 -3.47 -1.96
N ASP A 134 -4.62 -3.76 -3.13
CA ASP A 134 -5.27 -4.51 -4.22
C ASP A 134 -5.77 -5.89 -3.76
N ASP A 135 -4.95 -6.63 -3.00
CA ASP A 135 -5.34 -7.93 -2.46
C ASP A 135 -6.46 -7.80 -1.41
N LEU A 136 -6.48 -6.74 -0.61
CA LEU A 136 -7.62 -6.47 0.28
C LEU A 136 -8.89 -6.21 -0.51
N VAL A 137 -8.83 -5.47 -1.61
CA VAL A 137 -9.97 -5.27 -2.52
C VAL A 137 -10.46 -6.60 -3.07
N ARG A 138 -9.56 -7.45 -3.59
CA ARG A 138 -9.93 -8.77 -4.11
C ARG A 138 -10.53 -9.65 -3.02
N PHE A 139 -9.98 -9.58 -1.81
CA PHE A 139 -10.53 -10.27 -0.64
C PHE A 139 -11.96 -9.82 -0.33
N THR A 140 -12.29 -8.52 -0.41
CA THR A 140 -13.66 -8.06 -0.18
C THR A 140 -14.68 -8.70 -1.14
N ALA A 141 -14.28 -8.97 -2.38
CA ALA A 141 -15.14 -9.65 -3.35
C ALA A 141 -15.41 -11.12 -3.00
N GLU A 142 -14.49 -11.79 -2.31
CA GLU A 142 -14.64 -13.20 -1.88
C GLU A 142 -15.55 -13.36 -0.66
N ILE A 143 -15.59 -12.35 0.23
CA ILE A 143 -16.25 -12.44 1.54
C ILE A 143 -17.69 -11.92 1.57
N GLN A 144 -18.15 -11.18 0.55
CA GLN A 144 -19.50 -10.57 0.49
C GLN A 144 -20.67 -11.56 0.64
N GLN A 145 -20.42 -12.86 0.57
CA GLN A 145 -21.45 -13.92 0.64
C GLN A 145 -21.15 -14.98 1.71
N ASP A 146 -20.25 -14.72 2.66
CA ASP A 146 -19.73 -15.76 3.55
C ASP A 146 -20.37 -15.81 4.95
N LYS A 147 -20.63 -17.04 5.42
CA LYS A 147 -21.08 -17.35 6.78
C LYS A 147 -19.92 -17.57 7.77
N GLN A 148 -18.66 -17.60 7.30
CA GLN A 148 -17.44 -17.77 8.12
C GLN A 148 -16.88 -16.47 8.73
N ALA A 149 -17.72 -15.44 8.90
CA ALA A 149 -17.29 -14.11 9.36
C ALA A 149 -16.38 -14.10 10.62
N PRO A 150 -16.59 -14.94 11.67
CA PRO A 150 -15.74 -14.90 12.86
C PRO A 150 -14.29 -15.36 12.62
N GLU A 151 -14.09 -16.41 11.81
CA GLU A 151 -12.76 -16.93 11.50
C GLU A 151 -12.00 -15.95 10.59
N LEU A 152 -12.68 -15.39 9.60
CA LEU A 152 -12.11 -14.37 8.71
C LEU A 152 -11.75 -13.10 9.48
N ALA A 153 -12.61 -12.64 10.40
CA ALA A 153 -12.32 -11.49 11.26
C ALA A 153 -11.07 -11.74 12.13
N LYS A 154 -10.87 -12.96 12.62
CA LYS A 154 -9.66 -13.34 13.34
C LYS A 154 -8.42 -13.27 12.43
N ALA A 155 -8.47 -13.81 11.21
CA ALA A 155 -7.36 -13.72 10.26
C ALA A 155 -7.01 -12.27 9.90
N VAL A 156 -8.01 -11.43 9.62
CA VAL A 156 -7.81 -10.01 9.37
C VAL A 156 -7.15 -9.36 10.58
N GLY A 157 -7.63 -9.62 11.80
CA GLY A 157 -7.05 -9.08 13.03
C GLY A 157 -5.58 -9.47 13.23
N GLU A 158 -5.20 -10.71 12.95
CA GLU A 158 -3.79 -11.13 13.03
C GLU A 158 -2.92 -10.51 11.92
N THR A 159 -3.47 -10.36 10.72
CA THR A 159 -2.80 -9.66 9.61
C THR A 159 -2.56 -8.20 9.97
N THR A 160 -3.55 -7.52 10.56
CA THR A 160 -3.42 -6.14 11.05
C THR A 160 -2.34 -6.00 12.11
N LYS A 161 -2.26 -6.94 13.07
CA LYS A 161 -1.19 -6.95 14.09
C LYS A 161 0.19 -7.09 13.46
N MET A 162 0.34 -7.94 12.46
CA MET A 162 1.61 -8.14 11.77
C MET A 162 2.06 -6.88 11.03
N VAL A 163 1.17 -6.24 10.26
CA VAL A 163 1.46 -4.96 9.59
C VAL A 163 1.79 -3.87 10.61
N ARG A 164 1.06 -3.82 11.73
CA ARG A 164 1.30 -2.86 12.82
C ARG A 164 2.68 -3.06 13.43
N MET A 165 3.09 -4.30 13.66
CA MET A 165 4.41 -4.60 14.20
C MET A 165 5.53 -4.19 13.24
N LEU A 166 5.38 -4.44 11.94
CA LEU A 166 6.33 -3.95 10.94
C LEU A 166 6.43 -2.41 10.98
N TYR A 167 5.28 -1.72 11.02
CA TYR A 167 5.22 -0.27 11.13
C TYR A 167 5.91 0.25 12.40
N ASP A 168 5.62 -0.35 13.56
CA ASP A 168 6.22 0.05 14.84
C ASP A 168 7.73 -0.23 14.88
N ALA A 169 8.18 -1.36 14.31
CA ALA A 169 9.60 -1.70 14.21
C ALA A 169 10.34 -0.68 13.32
N TYR A 170 9.82 -0.40 12.13
CA TYR A 170 10.49 0.47 11.16
C TYR A 170 10.43 1.95 11.56
N PHE A 171 9.24 2.49 11.88
CA PHE A 171 9.08 3.94 12.09
C PHE A 171 9.22 4.36 13.55
N GLN A 172 8.92 3.49 14.52
CA GLN A 172 8.97 3.84 15.95
C GLN A 172 10.16 3.20 16.66
N LYS A 173 10.96 2.37 15.96
CA LYS A 173 12.08 1.62 16.52
C LYS A 173 11.68 0.81 17.77
N LYS A 174 10.43 0.35 17.82
CA LYS A 174 9.89 -0.39 18.97
C LYS A 174 10.20 -1.88 18.83
N LYS A 175 10.65 -2.49 19.92
CA LYS A 175 10.87 -3.95 20.10
C LYS A 175 11.90 -4.60 19.14
N GLY A 176 12.48 -3.84 18.22
CA GLY A 176 13.58 -4.28 17.36
C GLY A 176 13.18 -5.30 16.29
N VAL A 177 14.06 -5.47 15.30
CA VAL A 177 13.84 -6.37 14.15
C VAL A 177 13.68 -7.82 14.60
N GLN A 178 14.48 -8.27 15.57
CA GLN A 178 14.45 -9.63 16.11
C GLN A 178 13.07 -10.03 16.66
N HIS A 179 12.34 -9.09 17.28
CA HIS A 179 11.01 -9.38 17.80
C HIS A 179 9.99 -9.66 16.69
N PHE A 180 10.05 -8.93 15.57
CA PHE A 180 9.20 -9.19 14.41
C PHE A 180 9.46 -10.59 13.85
N TYR A 181 10.73 -10.92 13.60
CA TYR A 181 11.13 -12.22 13.04
C TYR A 181 10.77 -13.38 13.98
N LYS A 182 10.98 -13.24 15.29
CA LYS A 182 10.60 -14.28 16.27
C LYS A 182 9.10 -14.58 16.29
N GLN A 183 8.26 -13.60 16.00
CA GLN A 183 6.80 -13.75 16.04
C GLN A 183 6.22 -14.28 14.72
N TYR A 184 6.78 -13.89 13.58
CA TYR A 184 6.14 -14.10 12.27
C TYR A 184 7.02 -14.74 11.20
N TYR A 185 8.29 -15.01 11.48
CA TYR A 185 9.19 -15.60 10.50
C TYR A 185 9.50 -17.07 10.82
N LEU A 186 9.57 -17.88 9.76
CA LEU A 186 9.75 -19.32 9.84
C LEU A 186 11.22 -19.73 10.08
N TYR A 187 12.18 -18.83 9.90
CA TYR A 187 13.60 -19.15 9.96
C TYR A 187 14.35 -18.28 10.98
N TRP A 188 14.60 -18.85 12.16
CA TRP A 188 15.68 -18.41 13.05
C TRP A 188 16.68 -19.57 13.18
N PRO A 189 17.96 -19.39 12.78
CA PRO A 189 18.95 -20.46 12.89
C PRO A 189 19.06 -20.98 14.34
N GLY A 190 18.74 -22.27 14.55
CA GLY A 190 18.93 -22.95 15.84
C GLY A 190 17.70 -23.04 16.77
N GLU A 191 16.54 -22.48 16.42
CA GLU A 191 15.30 -22.68 17.20
C GLU A 191 14.33 -23.68 16.52
N LYS A 192 13.65 -24.51 17.33
CA LYS A 192 12.49 -25.29 16.85
C LYS A 192 11.38 -24.31 16.51
N HIS A 193 11.07 -24.20 15.21
CA HIS A 193 10.18 -23.21 14.61
C HIS A 193 9.01 -22.80 15.52
N PRO A 194 8.87 -21.50 15.88
CA PRO A 194 7.58 -21.03 16.33
C PRO A 194 6.61 -21.25 15.18
N LYS A 195 5.56 -22.03 15.44
CA LYS A 195 4.40 -22.11 14.55
C LYS A 195 3.93 -20.69 14.29
N ALA A 196 4.22 -20.14 13.11
CA ALA A 196 3.81 -18.79 12.76
C ALA A 196 2.28 -18.78 12.85
N PRO A 197 1.67 -18.14 13.88
CA PRO A 197 0.27 -18.37 14.22
C PRO A 197 -0.67 -18.03 13.07
N VAL A 198 -0.23 -17.08 12.24
CA VAL A 198 -0.92 -16.61 11.04
C VAL A 198 -0.88 -17.65 9.92
N TYR A 199 0.25 -18.28 9.64
CA TYR A 199 0.33 -19.31 8.59
C TYR A 199 -0.42 -20.58 8.96
N ASP A 200 -0.28 -21.05 10.20
CA ASP A 200 -1.02 -22.21 10.68
C ASP A 200 -2.53 -21.96 10.64
N PHE A 201 -2.96 -20.74 10.96
CA PHE A 201 -4.37 -20.35 10.84
C PHE A 201 -4.82 -20.29 9.38
N LEU A 202 -4.09 -19.56 8.52
CA LEU A 202 -4.49 -19.36 7.11
C LEU A 202 -4.44 -20.65 6.30
N SER A 203 -3.56 -21.59 6.65
CA SER A 203 -3.50 -22.93 6.03
C SER A 203 -4.64 -23.85 6.50
N SER A 204 -5.18 -23.62 7.70
CA SER A 204 -6.32 -24.39 8.21
C SER A 204 -7.68 -23.89 7.66
N ALA A 205 -7.76 -22.62 7.27
CA ALA A 205 -8.95 -22.01 6.69
C ALA A 205 -9.13 -22.49 5.23
N LYS A 206 -10.06 -23.42 5.01
CA LYS A 206 -10.33 -23.99 3.67
C LYS A 206 -10.86 -22.92 2.70
N GLY A 207 -10.00 -22.45 1.80
CA GLY A 207 -10.39 -21.96 0.47
C GLY A 207 -10.76 -20.48 0.29
N LYS A 208 -10.58 -19.60 1.28
CA LYS A 208 -10.93 -18.16 1.15
C LYS A 208 -9.96 -17.21 1.85
N THR A 209 -8.74 -17.67 2.08
CA THR A 209 -7.68 -16.93 2.77
C THR A 209 -6.50 -16.63 1.86
N PHE A 210 -6.63 -16.89 0.55
CA PHE A 210 -5.55 -16.73 -0.42
C PHE A 210 -4.98 -15.31 -0.40
N TYR A 211 -5.84 -14.29 -0.50
CA TYR A 211 -5.39 -12.90 -0.50
C TYR A 211 -4.80 -12.46 0.85
N LEU A 212 -5.38 -12.89 1.99
CA LEU A 212 -4.79 -12.62 3.30
C LEU A 212 -3.41 -13.28 3.46
N ARG A 213 -3.25 -14.50 2.95
CA ARG A 213 -1.95 -15.17 2.90
C ARG A 213 -0.96 -14.42 2.02
N SER A 214 -1.39 -13.95 0.85
CA SER A 214 -0.54 -13.16 -0.03
C SER A 214 -0.07 -11.86 0.63
N ILE A 215 -0.96 -11.19 1.38
CA ILE A 215 -0.60 -10.00 2.16
C ILE A 215 0.44 -10.35 3.23
N VAL A 216 0.27 -11.46 3.94
CA VAL A 216 1.25 -11.91 4.94
C VAL A 216 2.62 -12.15 4.31
N GLU A 217 2.67 -12.85 3.17
CA GLU A 217 3.91 -13.07 2.39
C GLU A 217 4.57 -11.74 1.97
N LYS A 218 3.77 -10.77 1.51
CA LYS A 218 4.23 -9.43 1.15
C LYS A 218 4.73 -8.62 2.35
N VAL A 219 4.10 -8.75 3.51
CA VAL A 219 4.54 -8.08 4.75
C VAL A 219 5.86 -8.66 5.24
N VAL A 220 6.08 -9.97 5.08
CA VAL A 220 7.38 -10.59 5.31
C VAL A 220 8.44 -10.01 4.35
N GLN A 221 8.14 -9.94 3.06
CA GLN A 221 9.03 -9.34 2.07
C GLN A 221 9.36 -7.88 2.39
N LEU A 222 8.37 -7.09 2.82
CA LEU A 222 8.58 -5.72 3.28
C LEU A 222 9.47 -5.65 4.52
N ALA A 223 9.30 -6.58 5.46
CA ALA A 223 10.16 -6.64 6.64
C ALA A 223 11.61 -6.91 6.25
N GLU A 224 11.86 -7.83 5.32
CA GLU A 224 13.21 -8.08 4.79
C GLU A 224 13.78 -6.83 4.13
N LEU A 225 12.99 -6.18 3.28
CA LEU A 225 13.42 -4.99 2.55
C LEU A 225 13.73 -3.79 3.47
N LEU A 226 12.95 -3.61 4.53
CA LEU A 226 12.98 -2.40 5.37
C LEU A 226 13.79 -2.56 6.67
N LEU A 227 13.87 -3.78 7.20
CA LEU A 227 14.47 -4.04 8.51
C LEU A 227 15.85 -4.69 8.41
N LEU A 228 16.15 -5.49 7.36
CA LEU A 228 17.48 -6.12 7.24
C LEU A 228 18.65 -5.12 7.22
N PRO A 229 18.57 -3.96 6.54
CA PRO A 229 19.64 -2.98 6.59
C PRO A 229 19.96 -2.52 8.02
N GLN A 230 18.95 -2.43 8.90
CA GLN A 230 19.12 -2.02 10.30
C GLN A 230 19.82 -3.09 11.15
N VAL A 231 19.64 -4.37 10.81
CA VAL A 231 20.28 -5.49 11.54
C VAL A 231 21.78 -5.54 11.29
N VAL A 232 22.22 -5.18 10.08
CA VAL A 232 23.64 -5.15 9.73
C VAL A 232 24.35 -4.03 10.51
N GLU A 233 23.73 -2.88 10.66
CA GLU A 233 24.28 -1.75 11.43
C GLU A 233 24.41 -2.05 12.93
N ASP A 234 23.58 -2.91 13.50
CA ASP A 234 23.62 -3.29 14.93
C ASP A 234 24.72 -4.34 15.24
N LEU A 235 25.36 -4.93 14.23
CA LEU A 235 26.39 -5.97 14.39
C LEU A 235 27.83 -5.44 14.28
N ASP A 236 28.01 -4.19 13.87
CA ASP A 236 29.29 -3.47 13.78
C ASP A 236 29.51 -2.53 14.98
#